data_AF-A0A1V5PCA3-F1
#
_entry.id   AF-A0A1V5PCA3-F1
#
_cell.length_a   1.000
_cell.length_b   1.000
_cell.length_c   1.000
_cell.angle_alpha   90.00
_cell.angle_beta   90.00
_cell.angle_gamma   90.00
#
_symmetry.space_group_name_H-M   'P 1'
#
loop_
_entity.id
_entity.type
_entity.pdbx_description
1 polymer ?
#
loop_
_entity_poly.entity_id
_entity_poly.type
_entity_poly.pdbx_seq_one_letter_code
_entity_poly.pdbx_strand_id
1 'polypeptide(L)'
;MTARQEGLTKTYNRFHKPSEKSEDLQKLRQLHREMDYSVSKAYGWDDLDLGHGFHETKQGLRYTISEPARREVLDRLLLLNHERYEEEVRQGLHEKGKGKKKTPKKEKKKQNDNMDDLFGFG
;
A
#
# COMPACT_ATOMS: atom_id res chain seq x y z
N MET A 1 -2.21 -21.68 3.86
CA MET A 1 -3.61 -21.44 3.42
C MET A 1 -4.37 -22.75 3.20
N THR A 2 -3.75 -23.78 2.61
CA THR A 2 -4.38 -25.11 2.38
C THR A 2 -4.67 -25.89 3.67
N ALA A 3 -3.81 -25.79 4.68
CA ALA A 3 -3.93 -26.54 5.95
C ALA A 3 -5.20 -26.22 6.77
N ARG A 4 -5.82 -25.06 6.55
CA ARG A 4 -7.04 -24.62 7.25
C ARG A 4 -8.26 -24.49 6.34
N GLN A 5 -8.13 -24.80 5.04
CA GLN A 5 -9.17 -24.56 4.02
C GLN A 5 -9.74 -23.14 4.05
N GLU A 6 -8.91 -22.13 4.33
CA GLU A 6 -9.31 -20.72 4.38
C GLU A 6 -8.87 -19.99 3.11
N GLY A 7 -9.76 -19.19 2.54
CA GLY A 7 -9.42 -18.23 1.49
C GLY A 7 -8.77 -16.96 2.03
N LEU A 8 -8.16 -16.17 1.14
CA LEU A 8 -7.38 -14.97 1.47
C LEU A 8 -8.09 -14.01 2.42
N THR A 9 -9.36 -13.71 2.17
CA THR A 9 -10.14 -12.79 3.01
C THR A 9 -10.20 -13.24 4.47
N LYS A 10 -10.43 -14.54 4.72
CA LYS A 10 -10.49 -15.08 6.09
C LYS A 10 -9.12 -15.01 6.76
N THR A 11 -8.05 -15.33 6.02
CA THR A 11 -6.68 -15.24 6.51
C THR A 11 -6.30 -13.79 6.86
N TYR A 12 -6.61 -12.81 6.00
CA TYR A 12 -6.34 -11.40 6.26
C TYR A 12 -7.15 -10.85 7.43
N ASN A 13 -8.40 -11.26 7.59
CA ASN A 13 -9.19 -10.90 8.76
C ASN A 13 -8.55 -11.38 10.07
N ARG A 14 -7.91 -12.56 10.06
CA ARG A 14 -7.19 -13.10 11.23
C ARG A 14 -5.82 -12.45 11.42
N PHE A 15 -5.13 -12.13 10.32
CA PHE A 15 -3.86 -11.41 10.34
C PHE A 15 -3.97 -10.07 11.10
N HIS A 16 -5.09 -9.37 10.94
CA HIS A 16 -5.36 -8.10 11.63
C HIS A 16 -5.96 -8.24 13.05
N LYS A 17 -6.18 -9.46 13.57
CA LYS A 17 -6.68 -9.66 14.94
C LYS A 17 -5.52 -9.73 15.95
N PRO A 18 -5.50 -8.89 16.98
CA PRO A 18 -4.48 -8.96 18.05
C PRO A 18 -4.58 -10.23 18.89
N SER A 19 -5.80 -10.78 19.05
CA SER A 19 -6.04 -12.01 19.81
C SER A 19 -5.57 -13.28 19.09
N GLU A 20 -5.24 -13.18 17.81
CA GLU A 20 -4.80 -14.32 17.01
C GLU A 20 -3.32 -14.62 17.26
N LYS A 21 -3.06 -15.76 17.89
CA LYS A 21 -1.72 -16.16 18.33
C LYS A 21 -1.17 -17.36 17.57
N SER A 22 -1.84 -17.83 16.51
CA SER A 22 -1.37 -18.98 15.78
C SER A 22 -0.01 -18.74 15.11
N GLU A 23 0.90 -19.72 15.24
CA GLU A 23 2.29 -19.66 14.76
C GLU A 23 2.40 -19.26 13.28
N ASP A 24 1.53 -19.79 12.43
CA ASP A 24 1.48 -19.47 11.00
C ASP A 24 1.17 -17.99 10.72
N LEU A 25 0.32 -17.36 11.53
CA LEU A 25 -0.01 -15.94 11.40
C LEU A 25 1.03 -15.03 12.05
N GLN A 26 1.65 -15.47 13.15
CA GLN A 26 2.81 -14.76 13.70
C GLN A 26 3.97 -14.74 12.70
N LYS A 27 4.26 -15.89 12.08
CA LYS A 27 5.26 -15.98 11.03
C LYS A 27 4.89 -15.13 9.82
N LEU A 28 3.62 -15.09 9.43
CA LEU A 28 3.16 -14.21 8.35
C LEU A 28 3.40 -12.73 8.69
N ARG A 29 3.06 -12.29 9.91
CA ARG A 29 3.33 -10.91 10.38
C ARG A 29 4.81 -10.58 10.39
N GLN A 30 5.65 -11.51 10.85
CA GLN A 30 7.10 -11.35 10.83
C GLN A 30 7.62 -11.17 9.40
N LEU A 31 7.21 -12.02 8.47
CA LEU A 31 7.65 -11.94 7.07
C LEU A 31 7.19 -10.64 6.40
N HIS A 32 5.99 -10.16 6.71
CA HIS A 32 5.52 -8.85 6.25
C HIS A 32 6.43 -7.72 6.76
N ARG A 33 6.76 -7.74 8.05
CA ARG A 33 7.67 -6.75 8.64
C ARG A 33 9.06 -6.79 7.98
N GLU A 34 9.63 -7.98 7.80
CA GLU A 34 10.95 -8.14 7.17
C GLU A 34 10.95 -7.64 5.72
N MET A 35 9.88 -7.92 4.98
CA MET A 35 9.68 -7.43 3.62
C MET A 35 9.61 -5.91 3.59
N ASP A 36 8.81 -5.28 4.45
CA ASP A 36 8.64 -3.82 4.45
C ASP A 36 9.94 -3.10 4.82
N TYR A 37 10.72 -3.61 5.80
CA TYR A 37 12.06 -3.09 6.09
C TYR A 37 13.04 -3.29 4.93
N SER A 38 12.98 -4.43 4.23
CA SER A 38 13.83 -4.68 3.07
C SER A 38 13.52 -3.71 1.92
N VAL A 39 12.23 -3.39 1.72
CA VAL A 39 11.79 -2.38 0.75
C VAL A 39 12.28 -1.00 1.17
N SER A 40 12.09 -0.59 2.43
CA SER A 40 12.58 0.69 2.96
C SER A 40 14.08 0.86 2.68
N LYS A 41 14.87 -0.17 2.99
CA LYS A 41 16.31 -0.21 2.72
C LYS A 41 16.65 -0.14 1.23
N ALA A 42 15.89 -0.81 0.36
CA ALA A 42 16.11 -0.74 -1.09
C ALA A 42 15.89 0.68 -1.66
N TYR A 43 15.02 1.48 -1.03
CA TYR A 43 14.85 2.89 -1.33
C TYR A 43 15.86 3.82 -0.64
N GLY A 44 16.76 3.28 0.19
CA GLY A 44 17.73 4.04 0.98
C GLY A 44 17.14 4.72 2.22
N TRP A 45 16.00 4.22 2.72
CA TRP A 45 15.28 4.74 3.88
C TRP A 45 15.55 3.89 5.13
N ASP A 46 16.83 3.59 5.38
CA ASP A 46 17.28 2.83 6.56
C ASP A 46 17.04 3.58 7.88
N ASP A 47 16.84 4.89 7.82
CA ASP A 47 16.56 5.78 8.95
C ASP A 47 15.10 5.73 9.43
N LEU A 48 14.21 5.14 8.63
CA LEU A 48 12.79 5.12 8.89
C LEU A 48 12.40 3.97 9.83
N ASP A 49 11.94 4.31 11.04
CA ASP A 49 11.25 3.34 11.90
C ASP A 49 9.82 3.14 11.41
N LEU A 50 9.54 1.96 10.85
CA LEU A 50 8.21 1.60 10.36
C LEU A 50 7.20 1.41 11.50
N GLY A 51 7.64 1.12 12.73
CA GLY A 51 6.75 0.98 13.89
C GLY A 51 5.63 -0.05 13.68
N HIS A 52 5.96 -1.21 13.12
CA HIS A 52 4.97 -2.27 12.86
C HIS A 52 4.22 -2.69 14.12
N GLY A 53 2.89 -2.69 14.04
CA GLY A 53 2.03 -3.02 15.16
C GLY A 53 0.56 -3.02 14.76
N PHE A 54 -0.32 -3.11 15.75
CA PHE A 54 -1.75 -2.92 15.55
C PHE A 54 -2.07 -1.44 15.69
N HIS A 55 -2.52 -0.83 14.60
CA HIS A 55 -2.86 0.58 14.54
C HIS A 55 -4.31 0.75 14.12
N GLU A 56 -4.98 1.77 14.66
CA GLU A 56 -6.32 2.13 14.25
C GLU A 56 -6.30 2.73 12.84
N THR A 57 -7.24 2.29 12.02
CA THR A 57 -7.47 2.81 10.66
C THR A 57 -8.97 3.03 10.48
N LYS A 58 -9.38 3.73 9.42
CA LYS A 58 -10.81 3.83 9.05
C LYS A 58 -11.52 2.49 8.91
N GLN A 59 -10.76 1.44 8.57
CA GLN A 59 -11.26 0.09 8.37
C GLN A 59 -11.15 -0.76 9.65
N GLY A 60 -10.92 -0.12 10.80
CA GLY A 60 -10.72 -0.75 12.10
C GLY A 60 -9.26 -1.00 12.44
N LEU A 61 -9.04 -1.79 13.48
CA LEU A 61 -7.70 -2.15 13.95
C LEU A 61 -7.00 -3.07 12.95
N ARG A 62 -5.84 -2.65 12.44
CA ARG A 62 -5.05 -3.43 11.47
C ARG A 62 -3.62 -3.56 11.90
N TYR A 63 -3.05 -4.75 11.69
CA TYR A 63 -1.60 -4.93 11.73
C TYR A 63 -0.95 -4.24 10.52
N THR A 64 -0.22 -3.15 10.75
CA THR A 64 0.38 -2.28 9.73
C THR A 64 1.53 -1.45 10.32
N ILE A 65 2.14 -0.56 9.53
CA ILE A 65 3.13 0.44 9.98
C ILE A 65 2.47 1.57 10.76
N SER A 66 3.25 2.27 11.59
CA SER A 66 2.76 3.40 12.37
C SER A 66 2.22 4.53 11.47
N GLU A 67 1.30 5.32 12.01
CA GLU A 67 0.74 6.47 11.27
C GLU A 67 1.80 7.53 10.89
N PRO A 68 2.78 7.87 11.76
CA PRO A 68 3.90 8.72 11.38
C PRO A 68 4.76 8.11 10.26
N ALA A 69 5.10 6.82 10.35
CA ALA A 69 5.90 6.16 9.32
C ALA A 69 5.17 6.13 7.97
N ARG A 70 3.85 5.89 7.99
CA ARG A 70 3.02 5.91 6.78
C ARG A 70 3.04 7.28 6.10
N ARG A 71 2.93 8.38 6.86
CA ARG A 71 3.04 9.74 6.31
C ARG A 71 4.41 9.97 5.67
N GLU A 72 5.49 9.64 6.39
CA GLU A 72 6.86 9.81 5.89
C GLU A 72 7.12 9.00 4.60
N VAL A 73 6.67 7.75 4.52
CA VAL A 73 6.75 6.94 3.29
C VAL A 73 6.05 7.64 2.12
N LEU A 74 4.86 8.20 2.36
CA LEU A 74 4.08 8.85 1.32
C LEU A 74 4.72 10.16 0.86
N ASP A 75 5.27 10.95 1.78
CA ASP A 75 5.98 12.18 1.45
C ASP A 75 7.23 11.88 0.61
N ARG A 76 8.02 10.86 0.98
CA ARG A 76 9.19 10.43 0.19
C ARG A 76 8.79 9.89 -1.18
N LEU A 77 7.72 9.09 -1.27
CA LEU A 77 7.21 8.61 -2.55
C LEU A 77 6.70 9.75 -3.44
N LEU A 78 6.04 10.75 -2.85
CA LEU A 78 5.55 11.92 -3.57
C LEU A 78 6.71 12.71 -4.18
N LEU A 79 7.78 12.95 -3.40
CA LEU A 79 8.99 13.61 -3.88
C LEU A 79 9.62 12.85 -5.06
N LEU A 80 9.84 11.54 -4.91
CA LEU A 80 10.41 10.69 -5.98
C LEU A 80 9.54 10.68 -7.24
N ASN A 81 8.21 10.71 -7.08
CA ASN A 81 7.30 10.79 -8.21
C ASN A 81 7.42 12.13 -8.95
N HIS A 82 7.58 13.25 -8.24
CA HIS A 82 7.81 14.55 -8.86
C HIS A 82 9.12 14.58 -9.66
N GLU A 83 10.22 14.09 -9.08
CA GLU A 83 11.53 14.01 -9.76
C GLU A 83 11.45 13.16 -11.04
N ARG A 84 10.85 11.97 -10.95
CA ARG A 84 10.66 11.08 -12.11
C ARG A 84 9.77 11.70 -13.18
N TYR A 85 8.70 12.38 -12.78
CA TYR A 85 7.82 13.07 -13.73
C TYR A 85 8.57 14.16 -14.50
N GLU A 86 9.39 14.97 -13.82
CA GLU A 86 10.23 15.98 -14.48
C GLU A 86 11.24 15.35 -15.45
N GLU A 87 11.82 14.19 -15.11
CA GLU A 87 12.66 13.41 -16.01
C GLU A 87 11.89 12.90 -17.24
N GLU A 88 10.70 12.33 -17.06
CA GLU A 88 9.86 11.84 -18.15
C GLU A 88 9.41 12.98 -19.08
N VAL A 89 9.09 14.16 -18.52
CA VAL A 89 8.78 15.37 -19.29
C VAL A 89 10.00 15.83 -20.10
N ARG A 90 11.20 15.86 -19.49
CA ARG A 90 12.45 16.20 -20.20
C ARG A 90 12.75 15.22 -21.34
N GLN A 91 12.42 13.95 -21.16
CA GLN A 91 12.57 12.90 -22.16
C GLN A 91 11.46 12.90 -23.23
N GLY A 92 10.48 13.81 -23.15
CA GLY A 92 9.38 13.94 -24.12
C GLY A 92 8.35 12.80 -24.05
N LEU A 93 8.45 11.91 -23.05
CA LEU A 93 7.52 10.78 -22.86
C LEU A 93 6.13 11.23 -22.39
N HIS A 94 6.02 12.48 -21.93
CA HIS A 94 4.78 13.05 -21.39
C HIS A 94 3.96 13.90 -22.39
N GLU A 95 4.33 13.94 -23.67
CA GLU A 95 3.44 14.49 -24.71
C GLU A 95 2.33 13.48 -25.04
N LYS A 96 1.22 13.55 -24.29
CA LYS A 96 -0.01 12.82 -24.64
C LYS A 96 -0.45 13.22 -26.03
N GLY A 97 -0.37 12.26 -26.95
CA GLY A 97 -0.68 12.40 -28.36
C GLY A 97 -1.92 13.25 -28.65
N LYS A 98 -1.73 14.28 -29.48
CA LYS A 98 -2.79 14.90 -30.28
C LYS A 98 -3.33 13.86 -31.26
N GLY A 99 -4.26 13.02 -30.79
CA GLY A 99 -4.88 11.96 -31.58
C GLY A 99 -6.26 11.62 -31.03
N LYS A 100 -7.25 12.49 -31.29
CA LYS A 100 -8.67 12.22 -31.02
C LYS A 100 -9.12 10.94 -31.76
N LYS A 101 -9.51 9.90 -31.03
CA LYS A 101 -10.58 8.98 -31.46
C LYS A 101 -11.61 8.84 -30.34
N LYS A 102 -12.78 9.42 -30.56
CA LYS A 102 -13.95 9.30 -29.68
C LYS A 102 -14.44 7.84 -29.71
N THR A 103 -14.33 7.12 -28.61
CA THR A 103 -15.04 5.85 -28.37
C THR A 103 -16.37 6.11 -27.67
N PRO A 104 -17.44 5.34 -27.96
CA PRO A 104 -18.78 5.62 -27.47
C PRO A 104 -18.91 5.29 -25.97
N LYS A 105 -19.69 6.12 -25.28
CA LYS A 105 -19.84 6.18 -23.82
C LYS A 105 -20.58 4.94 -23.30
N LYS A 106 -19.87 3.99 -22.68
CA LYS A 106 -20.46 2.92 -21.87
C LYS A 106 -20.65 3.43 -20.44
N GLU A 107 -21.85 3.28 -19.89
CA GLU A 107 -22.20 3.70 -18.52
C GLU A 107 -21.24 3.07 -17.51
N LYS A 108 -20.51 3.92 -16.78
CA LYS A 108 -19.63 3.51 -15.69
C LYS A 108 -20.49 3.21 -14.46
N LYS A 109 -20.57 1.93 -14.08
CA LYS A 109 -20.85 1.53 -12.70
C LYS A 109 -19.83 2.26 -11.82
N LYS A 110 -20.28 3.01 -10.80
CA LYS A 110 -19.41 3.64 -9.80
C LYS A 110 -18.58 2.53 -9.13
N GLN A 111 -17.36 2.34 -9.59
CA GLN A 111 -16.29 1.82 -8.74
C GLN A 111 -15.98 2.94 -7.76
N ASN A 112 -16.08 2.65 -6.47
CA ASN A 112 -15.56 3.56 -5.45
C ASN A 112 -14.04 3.58 -5.62
N ASP A 113 -13.56 4.53 -6.43
CA ASP A 113 -12.15 4.87 -6.54
C ASP A 113 -11.74 5.69 -5.32
N ASN A 114 -11.82 5.07 -4.13
CA ASN A 114 -11.28 5.65 -2.92
C ASN A 114 -9.78 5.26 -2.85
N MET A 115 -8.96 5.91 -3.69
CA MET A 115 -7.49 5.84 -3.58
C MET A 115 -7.02 6.28 -2.19
N ASP A 116 -7.78 7.16 -1.52
CA ASP A 116 -7.54 7.57 -0.13
C ASP A 116 -7.64 6.39 0.86
N ASP A 117 -8.52 5.41 0.60
CA ASP A 117 -8.65 4.23 1.48
C ASP A 117 -7.53 3.19 1.27
N LEU A 118 -6.80 3.27 0.14
CA LEU A 118 -5.69 2.36 -0.13
C LEU A 118 -4.52 2.59 0.82
N PHE A 119 -4.34 3.85 1.25
CA PHE A 119 -3.32 4.27 2.22
C PHE A 119 -3.93 4.72 3.57
N GLY A 120 -5.24 4.55 3.77
CA GLY A 120 -5.91 4.86 5.03
C GLY A 120 -5.95 6.35 5.38
N PHE A 121 -6.15 7.22 4.40
CA PHE A 121 -6.27 8.66 4.61
C PHE A 121 -7.62 9.03 5.20
N GLY A 122 -7.62 9.38 6.48
CA GLY A 122 -8.51 10.34 7.14
C GLY A 122 -9.09 9.89 8.47
#